data_AF-A0A662T134-F1
#
_entry.id   AF-A0A662T134-F1
#
_cell.length_a   1.000
_cell.length_b   1.000
_cell.length_c   1.000
_cell.angle_alpha   90.00
_cell.angle_beta   90.00
_cell.angle_gamma   90.00
#
_symmetry.space_group_name_H-M   'P 1'
#
loop_
_entity.id
_entity.type
_entity.pdbx_description
1 polymer ?
#
loop_
_entity_poly.entity_id
_entity_poly.type
_entity_poly.pdbx_seq_one_letter_code
_entity_poly.pdbx_strand_id
1 'polypeptide(L)'
;MKLAQLAVETDTASIESAEGWLLNDAVKGSPAKMRVKLAKLLAEKGLDAFSVEEVAGWIEANRRIRENTEKLSERIEPLEITVLVVERGRSKKISYRGLMLSLEKRGARLVALCYRLSSRRWKVMLGCRGEFNCSKIAQALGGGGHRAASGATVEAESLEELLEVLGKVLPLSGARLVKISEAGDIEVVDMEGDARRLS
;
A
#
# COMPACT_ATOMS: atom_id res chain seq x y z
N MET A 1 -6.68 18.84 24.59
CA MET A 1 -5.39 18.22 24.22
C MET A 1 -5.44 17.82 22.74
N LYS A 2 -5.26 18.78 21.81
CA LYS A 2 -5.57 18.61 20.37
C LYS A 2 -4.64 17.63 19.65
N LEU A 3 -3.34 17.64 19.95
CA LEU A 3 -2.37 16.72 19.34
C LEU A 3 -2.66 15.24 19.62
N ALA A 4 -3.13 14.90 20.84
CA ALA A 4 -3.47 13.53 21.19
C ALA A 4 -4.68 13.02 20.38
N GLN A 5 -5.68 13.89 20.17
CA GLN A 5 -6.83 13.58 19.33
C GLN A 5 -6.39 13.34 17.87
N LEU A 6 -5.56 14.22 17.31
CA LEU A 6 -5.03 14.05 15.96
C LEU A 6 -4.20 12.76 15.83
N ALA A 7 -3.43 12.39 16.86
CA ALA A 7 -2.69 11.15 16.86
C ALA A 7 -3.62 9.93 16.71
N VAL A 8 -4.75 9.91 17.42
CA VAL A 8 -5.78 8.86 17.30
C VAL A 8 -6.38 8.81 15.90
N GLU A 9 -6.73 9.96 15.30
CA GLU A 9 -7.21 10.03 13.91
C GLU A 9 -6.19 9.41 12.93
N THR A 10 -4.91 9.75 13.08
CA THR A 10 -3.85 9.27 12.19
C THR A 10 -3.57 7.78 12.35
N ASP A 11 -3.61 7.25 13.57
CA ASP A 11 -3.34 5.85 13.87
C ASP A 11 -4.46 4.93 13.33
N THR A 12 -5.71 5.37 13.49
CA THR A 12 -6.89 4.65 13.00
C THR A 12 -7.15 4.84 11.50
N ALA A 13 -6.31 5.62 10.81
CA ALA A 13 -6.49 5.99 9.40
C ALA A 13 -7.87 6.60 9.08
N SER A 14 -8.45 7.31 10.06
CA SER A 14 -9.74 8.02 9.98
C SER A 14 -9.56 9.54 10.05
N ILE A 15 -8.56 10.04 9.31
CA ILE A 15 -8.20 11.46 9.33
C ILE A 15 -9.28 12.28 8.61
N GLU A 16 -9.95 13.15 9.36
CA GLU A 16 -10.98 14.07 8.85
C GLU A 16 -10.49 15.52 8.85
N SER A 17 -9.58 15.86 9.77
CA SER A 17 -9.10 17.22 9.96
C SER A 17 -7.91 17.57 9.04
N ALA A 18 -7.81 18.84 8.65
CA ALA A 18 -6.66 19.34 7.91
C ALA A 18 -5.36 19.19 8.72
N GLU A 19 -5.42 19.44 10.02
CA GLU A 19 -4.28 19.30 10.92
C GLU A 19 -3.88 17.84 11.14
N GLY A 20 -4.83 16.90 11.14
CA GLY A 20 -4.54 15.47 11.16
C GLY A 20 -3.78 15.04 9.90
N TRP A 21 -4.11 15.62 8.74
CA TRP A 21 -3.36 15.38 7.51
C TRP A 21 -1.95 15.96 7.56
N LEU A 22 -1.78 17.17 8.10
CA LEU A 22 -0.45 17.75 8.35
C LEU A 22 0.39 16.88 9.27
N LEU A 23 -0.20 16.36 10.36
CA LEU A 23 0.49 15.46 11.29
C LEU A 23 0.91 14.15 10.60
N ASN A 24 -0.01 13.51 9.87
CA ASN A 24 0.28 12.30 9.11
C ASN A 24 1.41 12.52 8.10
N ASP A 25 1.41 13.65 7.40
CA ASP A 25 2.43 13.97 6.40
C ASP A 25 3.78 14.28 7.02
N ALA A 26 3.80 15.03 8.13
CA ALA A 26 5.02 15.28 8.87
C ALA A 26 5.68 13.96 9.32
N VAL A 27 4.89 13.04 9.89
CA VAL A 27 5.41 11.75 10.38
C VAL A 27 5.90 10.86 9.23
N LYS A 28 5.10 10.69 8.18
CA LYS A 28 5.44 9.80 7.05
C LYS A 28 6.53 10.38 6.14
N GLY A 29 6.60 11.70 6.03
CA GLY A 29 7.63 12.41 5.27
C GLY A 29 8.95 12.55 6.02
N SER A 30 8.92 12.51 7.35
CA SER A 30 10.14 12.61 8.15
C SER A 30 11.02 11.35 8.01
N PRO A 31 12.34 11.51 7.80
CA PRO A 31 13.28 10.40 7.86
C PRO A 31 13.23 9.73 9.23
N ALA A 32 13.42 8.40 9.29
CA ALA A 32 13.34 7.64 10.55
C ALA A 32 14.21 8.23 11.67
N LYS A 33 15.44 8.64 11.34
CA LYS A 33 16.39 9.27 12.27
C LYS A 33 15.94 10.64 12.81
N MET A 34 14.99 11.30 12.13
CA MET A 34 14.49 12.63 12.48
C MET A 34 13.16 12.61 13.23
N ARG A 35 12.52 11.43 13.38
CA ARG A 35 11.22 11.32 14.06
C ARG A 35 11.26 11.77 15.53
N VAL A 36 12.37 11.53 16.22
CA VAL A 36 12.56 12.03 17.59
C VAL A 36 12.60 13.55 17.63
N LYS A 37 13.22 14.19 16.63
CA LYS A 37 13.24 15.66 16.51
C LYS A 37 11.83 16.19 16.23
N LEU A 38 11.07 15.56 15.32
CA LEU A 38 9.69 15.91 15.07
C LEU A 38 8.85 15.83 16.35
N ALA A 39 8.97 14.75 17.12
CA ALA A 39 8.26 14.58 18.38
C ALA A 39 8.59 15.70 19.39
N LYS A 40 9.87 16.08 19.51
CA LYS A 40 10.29 17.20 20.37
C LYS A 40 9.68 18.53 19.91
N LEU A 41 9.74 18.84 18.61
CA LEU A 41 9.14 20.06 18.06
C LEU A 41 7.63 20.12 18.32
N LEU A 42 6.92 19.02 18.12
CA LEU A 42 5.48 18.93 18.40
C LEU A 42 5.17 19.10 19.90
N ALA A 43 6.02 18.56 20.77
CA ALA A 43 5.84 18.71 22.22
C ALA A 43 6.09 20.15 22.70
N GLU A 44 7.10 20.83 22.14
CA GLU A 44 7.48 22.19 22.52
C GLU A 44 6.57 23.26 21.90
N LYS A 45 6.18 23.09 20.63
CA LYS A 45 5.49 24.12 19.82
C LYS A 45 4.07 23.76 19.45
N GLY A 46 3.58 22.57 19.79
CA GLY A 46 2.27 22.12 19.34
C GLY A 46 2.17 22.06 17.81
N LEU A 47 1.06 22.55 17.26
CA LEU A 47 0.82 22.54 15.80
C LEU A 47 1.67 23.58 15.05
N ASP A 48 2.22 24.59 15.74
CA ASP A 48 3.12 25.57 15.12
C ASP A 48 4.43 24.94 14.64
N ALA A 49 4.74 23.72 15.12
CA ALA A 49 5.84 22.91 14.59
C ALA A 49 5.73 22.65 13.08
N PHE A 50 4.53 22.65 12.50
CA PHE A 50 4.32 22.45 11.07
C PHE A 50 4.87 23.60 10.21
N SER A 51 5.03 24.80 10.78
CA SER A 51 5.61 25.96 10.10
C SER A 51 7.14 25.99 10.15
N VAL A 52 7.78 25.11 10.93
CA VAL A 52 9.24 24.96 10.91
C VAL A 52 9.66 24.44 9.54
N GLU A 53 10.56 25.16 8.86
CA GLU A 53 10.95 24.91 7.46
C GLU A 53 11.24 23.43 7.16
N GLU A 54 11.99 22.77 8.04
CA GLU A 54 12.32 21.35 7.90
C GLU A 54 11.08 20.43 7.98
N VAL A 55 10.15 20.71 8.90
CA VAL A 55 8.90 19.95 9.07
C VAL A 55 7.97 20.21 7.90
N ALA A 56 7.86 21.46 7.45
CA ALA A 56 7.11 21.84 6.25
C ALA A 56 7.62 21.09 5.01
N GLY A 57 8.96 20.94 4.88
CA GLY A 57 9.57 20.14 3.83
C GLY A 57 9.18 18.67 3.88
N TRP A 58 9.11 18.06 5.08
CA TRP A 58 8.63 16.68 5.24
C TRP A 58 7.15 16.53 4.87
N ILE A 59 6.32 17.47 5.31
CA ILE A 59 4.88 17.50 5.00
C ILE A 59 4.69 17.52 3.49
N GLU A 60 5.34 18.45 2.80
CA GLU A 60 5.22 18.60 1.35
C GLU A 60 5.72 17.36 0.59
N ALA A 61 6.83 16.76 1.03
CA ALA A 61 7.34 15.53 0.44
C ALA A 61 6.33 14.39 0.51
N ASN A 62 5.69 14.15 1.67
CA ASN A 62 4.71 13.07 1.79
C ASN A 62 3.36 13.41 1.14
N ARG A 63 2.96 14.68 1.17
CA ARG A 63 1.75 15.15 0.47
C ARG A 63 1.81 14.81 -1.01
N ARG A 64 2.93 15.09 -1.68
CA ARG A 64 3.14 14.71 -3.10
C ARG A 64 3.00 13.21 -3.33
N ILE A 65 3.57 12.39 -2.44
CA ILE A 65 3.44 10.93 -2.51
C ILE A 65 1.98 10.52 -2.37
N ARG A 66 1.23 11.10 -1.42
CA ARG A 66 -0.21 10.81 -1.24
C ARG A 66 -1.00 11.18 -2.49
N GLU A 67 -0.86 12.41 -2.99
CA GLU A 67 -1.59 12.88 -4.17
C GLU A 67 -1.28 12.03 -5.41
N ASN A 68 -0.01 11.65 -5.61
CA ASN A 68 0.37 10.74 -6.69
C ASN A 68 -0.26 9.35 -6.53
N THR A 69 -0.36 8.87 -5.29
CA THR A 69 -0.99 7.57 -4.97
C THR A 69 -2.48 7.62 -5.26
N GLU A 70 -3.15 8.70 -4.89
CA GLU A 70 -4.57 8.94 -5.12
C GLU A 70 -4.89 8.98 -6.61
N LYS A 71 -4.20 9.85 -7.37
CA LYS A 71 -4.33 9.95 -8.84
C LYS A 71 -4.09 8.61 -9.54
N LEU A 72 -3.12 7.82 -9.06
CA LEU A 72 -2.87 6.50 -9.61
C LEU A 72 -4.01 5.54 -9.29
N SER A 73 -4.54 5.58 -8.06
CA SER A 73 -5.63 4.72 -7.63
C SER A 73 -6.91 4.98 -8.43
N GLU A 74 -7.25 6.24 -8.73
CA GLU A 74 -8.44 6.63 -9.50
C GLU A 74 -8.46 6.01 -10.90
N ARG A 75 -7.28 5.77 -11.49
CA ARG A 75 -7.13 5.15 -12.81
C ARG A 75 -7.25 3.63 -12.81
N ILE A 76 -7.38 3.02 -11.63
CA ILE A 76 -7.52 1.58 -11.46
C ILE A 76 -8.93 1.30 -10.96
N GLU A 77 -9.69 0.55 -11.74
CA GLU A 77 -10.98 0.02 -11.31
C GLU A 77 -10.76 -1.35 -10.64
N PRO A 78 -11.02 -1.49 -9.34
CA PRO A 78 -10.77 -2.76 -8.64
C PRO A 78 -11.81 -3.83 -8.99
N LEU A 79 -11.36 -5.08 -9.05
CA LEU A 79 -12.25 -6.24 -8.88
C LEU A 79 -12.12 -6.79 -7.45
N GLU A 80 -12.97 -7.76 -7.10
CA GLU A 80 -12.95 -8.42 -5.78
C GLU A 80 -11.54 -8.86 -5.39
N ILE A 81 -10.79 -9.40 -6.37
CA ILE A 81 -9.38 -9.73 -6.27
C ILE A 81 -8.62 -8.90 -7.29
N THR A 82 -7.71 -8.06 -6.82
CA THR A 82 -6.88 -7.21 -7.66
C THR A 82 -5.40 -7.48 -7.38
N VAL A 83 -4.65 -7.92 -8.39
CA VAL A 83 -3.21 -8.13 -8.34
C VAL A 83 -2.52 -6.94 -8.99
N LEU A 84 -1.67 -6.25 -8.25
CA LEU A 84 -0.86 -5.14 -8.75
C LEU A 84 0.56 -5.63 -8.97
N VAL A 85 1.15 -5.34 -10.12
CA VAL A 85 2.56 -5.57 -10.42
C VAL A 85 3.21 -4.22 -10.65
N VAL A 86 4.10 -3.82 -9.75
CA VAL A 86 4.71 -2.49 -9.77
C VAL A 86 6.17 -2.62 -10.15
N GLU A 87 6.56 -1.91 -11.21
CA GLU A 87 7.96 -1.83 -11.63
C GLU A 87 8.84 -1.14 -10.57
N ARG A 88 10.12 -1.51 -10.60
CA ARG A 88 11.11 -0.98 -9.67
C ARG A 88 11.23 0.55 -9.83
N GLY A 89 11.41 1.27 -8.73
CA GLY A 89 11.58 2.74 -8.74
C GLY A 89 10.32 3.53 -8.42
N ARG A 90 9.13 2.96 -8.66
CA ARG A 90 7.85 3.64 -8.35
C ARG A 90 7.61 3.81 -6.85
N SER A 91 8.16 2.95 -6.00
CA SER A 91 8.03 3.03 -4.52
C SER A 91 8.47 4.38 -3.92
N LYS A 92 9.30 5.15 -4.63
CA LYS A 92 9.71 6.50 -4.19
C LYS A 92 8.67 7.58 -4.49
N LYS A 93 7.69 7.30 -5.36
CA LYS A 93 6.70 8.26 -5.88
C LYS A 93 5.29 8.01 -5.35
N ILE A 94 5.01 6.81 -4.83
CA ILE A 94 3.69 6.41 -4.32
C ILE A 94 3.80 5.59 -3.02
N SER A 95 2.73 5.58 -2.24
CA SER A 95 2.55 4.68 -1.10
C SER A 95 1.90 3.38 -1.56
N TYR A 96 2.63 2.27 -1.52
CA TYR A 96 2.07 0.95 -1.85
C TYR A 96 0.90 0.58 -0.95
N ARG A 97 1.04 0.78 0.37
CA ARG A 97 -0.07 0.53 1.30
C ARG A 97 -1.24 1.49 1.06
N GLY A 98 -0.96 2.76 0.78
CA GLY A 98 -1.99 3.76 0.45
C GLY A 98 -2.78 3.38 -0.80
N LEU A 99 -2.10 2.90 -1.84
CA LEU A 99 -2.73 2.40 -3.06
C LEU A 99 -3.66 1.21 -2.75
N MET A 100 -3.16 0.21 -2.03
CA MET A 100 -3.95 -0.96 -1.63
C MET A 100 -5.17 -0.56 -0.80
N LEU A 101 -5.01 0.33 0.18
CA LEU A 101 -6.12 0.85 0.99
C LEU A 101 -7.18 1.55 0.14
N SER A 102 -6.77 2.33 -0.88
CA SER A 102 -7.70 3.02 -1.78
C SER A 102 -8.54 2.02 -2.56
N LEU A 103 -7.92 0.97 -3.12
CA LEU A 103 -8.62 -0.10 -3.84
C LEU A 103 -9.53 -0.91 -2.91
N GLU A 104 -9.08 -1.21 -1.69
CA GLU A 104 -9.91 -1.87 -0.66
C GLU A 104 -11.15 -1.05 -0.28
N LYS A 105 -11.02 0.29 -0.20
CA LYS A 105 -12.14 1.21 0.04
C LYS A 105 -13.13 1.25 -1.13
N ARG A 106 -12.66 0.98 -2.35
CA ARG A 106 -13.45 1.00 -3.59
C ARG A 106 -13.98 -0.36 -4.03
N GLY A 107 -13.83 -1.40 -3.21
CA GLY A 107 -14.50 -2.70 -3.42
C GLY A 107 -13.58 -3.91 -3.57
N ALA A 108 -12.25 -3.73 -3.65
CA ALA A 108 -11.34 -4.88 -3.60
C ALA A 108 -11.41 -5.56 -2.22
N ARG A 109 -11.76 -6.83 -2.17
CA ARG A 109 -11.74 -7.63 -0.92
C ARG A 109 -10.37 -8.21 -0.65
N LEU A 110 -9.56 -8.40 -1.70
CA LEU A 110 -8.18 -8.82 -1.62
C LEU A 110 -7.32 -8.08 -2.65
N VAL A 111 -6.23 -7.48 -2.19
CA VAL A 111 -5.23 -6.83 -3.03
C VAL A 111 -3.88 -7.48 -2.81
N ALA A 112 -3.23 -7.93 -3.88
CA ALA A 112 -1.87 -8.44 -3.86
C ALA A 112 -0.96 -7.50 -4.64
N LEU A 113 -0.11 -6.72 -3.96
CA LEU A 113 0.87 -5.85 -4.59
C LEU A 113 2.22 -6.54 -4.66
N CYS A 114 2.71 -6.74 -5.87
CA CYS A 114 3.94 -7.43 -6.20
C CYS A 114 4.95 -6.44 -6.77
N TYR A 115 6.19 -6.50 -6.29
CA TYR A 115 7.29 -5.76 -6.91
C TYR A 115 8.60 -6.52 -6.79
N ARG A 116 9.50 -6.29 -7.75
CA ARG A 116 10.74 -7.05 -7.87
C ARG A 116 11.82 -6.52 -6.91
N LEU A 117 12.41 -7.40 -6.11
CA LEU A 117 13.53 -7.11 -5.20
C LEU A 117 14.88 -7.37 -5.89
N SER A 118 14.96 -8.44 -6.67
CA SER A 118 16.11 -8.84 -7.49
C SER A 118 15.64 -9.70 -8.68
N SER A 119 16.54 -10.09 -9.58
CA SER A 119 16.22 -10.91 -10.75
C SER A 119 15.34 -12.13 -10.42
N ARG A 120 15.58 -12.78 -9.28
CA ARG A 120 14.86 -13.99 -8.84
C ARG A 120 13.93 -13.82 -7.64
N ARG A 121 13.69 -12.59 -7.16
CA ARG A 121 12.91 -12.40 -5.93
C ARG A 121 11.90 -11.29 -6.06
N TRP A 122 10.69 -11.58 -5.58
CA TRP A 122 9.56 -10.68 -5.56
C TRP A 122 9.09 -10.48 -4.13
N LYS A 123 8.75 -9.23 -3.80
CA LYS A 123 7.97 -8.94 -2.60
C LYS A 123 6.51 -9.01 -2.98
N VAL A 124 5.73 -9.76 -2.20
CA VAL A 124 4.27 -9.80 -2.28
C VAL A 124 3.72 -9.19 -1.00
N MET A 125 2.97 -8.10 -1.14
CA MET A 125 2.22 -7.45 -0.07
C MET A 125 0.74 -7.75 -0.23
N LEU A 126 0.10 -8.19 0.83
CA LEU A 126 -1.31 -8.58 0.84
C LEU A 126 -2.09 -7.63 1.74
N GLY A 127 -3.24 -7.17 1.25
CA GLY A 127 -4.20 -6.36 1.98
C GLY A 127 -5.60 -6.89 1.71
N CYS A 128 -6.43 -7.00 2.74
CA CYS A 128 -7.74 -7.61 2.60
C CYS A 128 -8.79 -7.03 3.55
N ARG A 129 -10.05 -7.16 3.14
CA ARG A 129 -11.25 -6.82 3.92
C ARG A 129 -12.21 -8.00 4.01
N GLY A 130 -12.97 -8.06 5.10
CA GLY A 130 -13.98 -9.09 5.34
C GLY A 130 -13.38 -10.47 5.66
N GLU A 131 -13.80 -11.47 4.90
CA GLU A 131 -13.57 -12.89 5.20
C GLU A 131 -12.18 -13.40 4.85
N PHE A 132 -11.48 -12.74 3.93
CA PHE A 132 -10.11 -13.08 3.58
C PHE A 132 -9.17 -13.00 4.79
N ASN A 133 -8.14 -13.84 4.77
CA ASN A 133 -7.09 -13.84 5.79
C ASN A 133 -5.72 -13.78 5.12
N CYS A 134 -5.17 -12.57 5.09
CA CYS A 134 -3.87 -12.29 4.48
C CYS A 134 -2.73 -13.04 5.18
N SER A 135 -2.80 -13.33 6.48
CA SER A 135 -1.72 -14.04 7.18
C SER A 135 -1.62 -15.50 6.75
N LYS A 136 -2.76 -16.17 6.53
CA LYS A 136 -2.79 -17.54 6.00
C LYS A 136 -2.21 -17.61 4.59
N ILE A 137 -2.59 -16.69 3.71
CA ILE A 137 -2.05 -16.61 2.34
C ILE A 137 -0.54 -16.34 2.40
N ALA A 138 -0.10 -15.38 3.22
CA ALA A 138 1.32 -15.08 3.37
C ALA A 138 2.12 -16.28 3.90
N GLN A 139 1.61 -17.01 4.90
CA GLN A 139 2.25 -18.22 5.43
C GLN A 139 2.42 -19.30 4.37
N ALA A 140 1.41 -19.51 3.52
CA ALA A 140 1.50 -20.45 2.40
C ALA A 140 2.56 -20.04 1.36
N LEU A 141 2.90 -18.74 1.28
CA LEU A 141 3.98 -18.19 0.48
C LEU A 141 5.33 -18.09 1.24
N GLY A 142 5.43 -18.64 2.45
CA GLY A 142 6.66 -18.57 3.28
C GLY A 142 6.87 -17.24 4.01
N GLY A 143 5.84 -16.41 4.12
CA GLY A 143 5.83 -15.13 4.81
C GLY A 143 5.00 -15.11 6.10
N GLY A 144 4.49 -13.94 6.48
CA GLY A 144 3.69 -13.75 7.68
C GLY A 144 3.10 -12.34 7.83
N GLY A 145 2.45 -12.10 8.96
CA GLY A 145 1.84 -10.82 9.31
C GLY A 145 0.49 -10.96 9.99
N HIS A 146 -0.34 -9.92 9.88
CA HIS A 146 -1.67 -9.86 10.49
C HIS A 146 -2.76 -10.28 9.50
N ARG A 147 -3.94 -10.64 10.03
CA ARG A 147 -5.09 -11.06 9.23
C ARG A 147 -5.43 -10.09 8.09
N ALA A 148 -5.40 -8.78 8.35
CA ALA A 148 -5.81 -7.76 7.37
C ALA A 148 -4.67 -7.27 6.45
N ALA A 149 -3.41 -7.48 6.86
CA ALA A 149 -2.24 -7.06 6.09
C ALA A 149 -1.05 -7.95 6.43
N SER A 150 -0.46 -8.56 5.40
CA SER A 150 0.65 -9.49 5.52
C SER A 150 1.54 -9.43 4.29
N GLY A 151 2.64 -10.17 4.26
CA GLY A 151 3.43 -10.28 3.04
C GLY A 151 4.44 -11.40 3.08
N ALA A 152 4.99 -11.71 1.92
CA ALA A 152 5.99 -12.75 1.71
C ALA A 152 7.06 -12.26 0.73
N THR A 153 8.18 -12.95 0.71
CA THR A 153 9.17 -12.84 -0.35
C THR A 153 9.15 -14.16 -1.11
N VAL A 154 8.87 -14.11 -2.41
CA VAL A 154 8.71 -15.28 -3.26
C VAL A 154 9.88 -15.34 -4.23
N GLU A 155 10.45 -16.53 -4.40
CA GLU A 155 11.44 -16.79 -5.45
C GLU A 155 10.71 -17.08 -6.76
N ALA A 156 11.03 -16.30 -7.79
CA ALA A 156 10.53 -16.46 -9.15
C ALA A 156 11.41 -15.66 -10.13
N GLU A 157 11.78 -16.29 -11.25
CA GLU A 157 12.59 -15.74 -12.34
C GLU A 157 11.79 -14.89 -13.33
N SER A 158 10.46 -15.02 -13.34
CA SER A 158 9.57 -14.24 -14.22
C SER A 158 8.30 -13.79 -13.50
N LEU A 159 7.48 -12.97 -14.19
CA LEU A 159 6.16 -12.61 -13.67
C LEU A 159 5.21 -13.81 -13.79
N GLU A 160 5.34 -14.58 -14.85
CA GLU A 160 4.54 -15.78 -15.13
C GLU A 160 4.74 -16.81 -14.01
N GLU A 161 5.97 -17.10 -13.63
CA GLU A 161 6.28 -18.00 -12.51
C GLU A 161 5.73 -17.47 -11.17
N LEU A 162 5.82 -16.15 -10.93
CA LEU A 162 5.20 -15.54 -9.76
C LEU A 162 3.68 -15.75 -9.76
N LEU A 163 3.01 -15.55 -10.89
CA LEU A 163 1.56 -15.73 -11.03
C LEU A 163 1.16 -17.20 -10.84
N GLU A 164 1.97 -18.15 -11.32
CA GLU A 164 1.78 -19.58 -11.04
C GLU A 164 1.86 -19.90 -9.54
N VAL A 165 2.84 -19.34 -8.84
CA VAL A 165 2.96 -19.51 -7.38
C VAL A 165 1.77 -18.89 -6.66
N LEU A 166 1.37 -17.67 -7.05
CA LEU A 166 0.21 -17.00 -6.47
C LEU A 166 -1.08 -17.77 -6.74
N GLY A 167 -1.26 -18.35 -7.93
CA GLY A 167 -2.44 -19.14 -8.30
C GLY A 167 -2.66 -20.40 -7.45
N LYS A 168 -1.63 -20.88 -6.75
CA LYS A 168 -1.74 -22.01 -5.80
C LYS A 168 -2.40 -21.61 -4.48
N VAL A 169 -2.42 -20.31 -4.15
CA VAL A 169 -2.88 -19.80 -2.85
C VAL A 169 -3.92 -18.69 -2.96
N LEU A 170 -4.13 -18.15 -4.15
CA LEU A 170 -5.10 -17.11 -4.49
C LEU A 170 -6.02 -17.64 -5.60
N PRO A 171 -7.34 -17.41 -5.50
CA PRO A 171 -8.25 -17.68 -6.60
C PRO A 171 -8.07 -16.59 -7.67
N LEU A 172 -7.13 -16.79 -8.58
CA LEU A 172 -6.81 -15.84 -9.65
C LEU A 172 -7.84 -15.85 -10.80
N SER A 173 -8.70 -16.86 -10.86
CA SER A 173 -9.85 -16.92 -11.77
C SER A 173 -10.78 -15.73 -11.51
N GLY A 174 -10.96 -14.85 -12.51
CA GLY A 174 -11.74 -13.61 -12.36
C GLY A 174 -11.03 -12.48 -11.61
N ALA A 175 -9.73 -12.62 -11.31
CA ALA A 175 -8.94 -11.54 -10.73
C ALA A 175 -8.53 -10.53 -11.80
N ARG A 176 -8.31 -9.27 -11.39
CA ARG A 176 -7.73 -8.23 -12.24
C ARG A 176 -6.24 -8.10 -12.01
N LEU A 177 -5.43 -8.28 -13.04
CA LEU A 177 -4.01 -7.98 -13.03
C LEU A 177 -3.76 -6.56 -13.56
N VAL A 178 -3.05 -5.76 -12.80
CA VAL A 178 -2.70 -4.37 -13.15
C VAL A 178 -1.19 -4.22 -13.09
N LYS A 179 -0.55 -4.02 -14.25
CA LYS A 179 0.87 -3.69 -14.32
C LYS A 179 1.05 -2.19 -14.32
N ILE A 180 1.98 -1.70 -13.50
CA ILE A 180 2.25 -0.28 -13.30
C ILE A 180 3.71 -0.01 -13.61
N SER A 181 3.96 0.76 -14.68
CA SER A 181 5.31 1.11 -15.10
C SER A 181 6.00 2.08 -14.15
N GLU A 182 7.32 2.27 -14.27
CA GLU A 182 8.03 3.30 -13.52
C GLU A 182 7.49 4.72 -13.81
N ALA A 183 7.10 4.98 -15.07
CA ALA A 183 6.47 6.23 -15.50
C ALA A 183 5.03 6.39 -14.93
N GLY A 184 4.38 5.28 -14.61
CA GLY A 184 3.02 5.24 -14.06
C GLY A 184 1.95 4.94 -15.10
N ASP A 185 2.34 4.38 -16.23
CA ASP A 185 1.43 3.80 -17.21
C ASP A 185 0.81 2.54 -16.62
N ILE A 186 -0.43 2.28 -17.01
CA ILE A 186 -1.21 1.16 -16.50
C ILE A 186 -1.55 0.25 -17.67
N GLU A 187 -1.22 -1.03 -17.54
CA GLU A 187 -1.73 -2.12 -18.37
C GLU A 187 -2.64 -2.98 -17.50
N VAL A 188 -3.86 -3.24 -17.97
CA VAL A 188 -4.84 -4.07 -17.26
C VAL A 188 -5.10 -5.33 -18.07
N VAL A 189 -5.07 -6.47 -17.37
CA VAL A 189 -5.44 -7.78 -17.90
C VAL A 189 -6.38 -8.43 -16.92
N ASP A 190 -7.59 -8.75 -17.35
CA ASP A 190 -8.52 -9.55 -16.54
C ASP A 190 -8.19 -11.02 -16.74
N MET A 191 -7.95 -11.73 -15.63
CA MET A 191 -7.58 -13.14 -15.66
C MET A 191 -8.83 -13.96 -15.94
N GLU A 192 -8.84 -14.66 -17.08
CA GLU A 192 -10.00 -15.44 -17.53
C GLU A 192 -10.47 -16.39 -16.44
N GLY A 193 -11.76 -16.31 -16.15
CA GLY A 193 -12.39 -17.20 -15.20
C GLY A 193 -12.64 -18.54 -15.85
N ASP A 194 -11.95 -19.60 -15.41
CA ASP A 194 -12.35 -20.95 -15.79
C ASP A 194 -13.69 -21.23 -15.10
N ALA A 195 -14.79 -21.20 -15.88
CA ALA A 195 -16.16 -21.40 -15.41
C ALA A 195 -16.45 -22.85 -14.96
N ARG A 196 -15.43 -23.58 -14.51
CA ARG A 196 -15.53 -24.98 -14.12
C ARG A 196 -14.65 -25.27 -12.90
N ARG A 197 -15.26 -25.13 -11.72
CA ARG A 197 -15.29 -26.14 -10.64
C ARG A 197 -15.65 -25.49 -9.31
N LEU A 198 -16.95 -25.41 -9.07
CA LEU A 198 -17.53 -25.71 -7.77
C LEU A 198 -18.73 -26.64 -8.02
N SER A 199 -18.41 -27.90 -8.29
CA SER A 199 -19.28 -29.05 -8.04
C SER A 199 -18.82 -29.72 -6.76
#